data_AF-A0A1F5SND7-F1
#
_entry.id   AF-A0A1F5SND7-F1
#
_cell.length_a   1.000
_cell.length_b   1.000
_cell.length_c   1.000
_cell.angle_alpha   90.00
_cell.angle_beta   90.00
_cell.angle_gamma   90.00
#
_symmetry.space_group_name_H-M   'P 1'
#
loop_
_entity.id
_entity.type
_entity.pdbx_description
1 polymer ?
#
loop_
_entity_poly.entity_id
_entity_poly.type
_entity_poly.pdbx_seq_one_letter_code
_entity_poly.pdbx_strand_id
1 'polypeptide(L)'
;MVIMGPKQLMGWAFVLHHEYKIYFMIYVHERYRGRGLATCLIKEAIKDFPVISLAGWDRKTKRLFGDLQKHHPGRIEMYDFWKNVNRFRKILDEAKEKNKKVRG
;
A
#
# COMPACT_ATOMS: atom_id res chain seq x y z
N MET A 1 10.09 1.59 9.81
CA MET A 1 11.26 2.16 9.11
C MET A 1 11.10 3.66 8.94
N VAL A 2 12.18 4.43 9.08
CA VAL A 2 12.16 5.88 8.91
C VAL A 2 13.38 6.33 8.09
N ILE A 3 13.23 7.42 7.34
CA ILE A 3 14.33 8.13 6.70
C ILE A 3 14.42 9.52 7.30
N MET A 4 15.56 9.83 7.91
CA MET A 4 15.85 11.11 8.53
C MET A 4 16.81 11.91 7.64
N GLY A 5 16.54 13.21 7.50
CA GLY A 5 17.52 14.19 7.06
C GLY A 5 18.13 14.90 8.27
N PRO A 6 18.92 15.98 8.06
CA PRO A 6 19.45 16.77 9.15
C PRO A 6 18.32 17.34 10.03
N LYS A 7 18.13 16.73 11.21
CA LYS A 7 17.10 17.08 12.21
C LYS A 7 15.63 17.01 11.75
N GLN A 8 15.31 16.25 10.71
CA GLN A 8 13.93 16.19 10.19
C GLN A 8 13.55 14.82 9.62
N LEU A 9 12.29 14.43 9.77
CA LEU A 9 11.73 13.22 9.17
C LEU A 9 11.40 13.48 7.69
N MET A 10 12.01 12.71 6.78
CA MET A 10 11.80 12.83 5.34
C MET A 10 10.72 11.87 4.83
N GLY A 11 10.57 10.73 5.51
CA GLY A 11 9.59 9.71 5.19
C GLY A 11 9.61 8.58 6.20
N TRP A 12 8.55 7.79 6.19
CA TRP A 12 8.40 6.65 7.07
C TRP A 12 7.65 5.55 6.35
N ALA A 13 7.82 4.33 6.85
CA ALA A 13 7.00 3.21 6.48
C ALA A 13 6.76 2.30 7.68
N PHE A 14 5.59 1.69 7.75
CA PHE A 14 5.28 0.64 8.72
C PHE A 14 4.59 -0.52 8.03
N VAL A 15 4.63 -1.66 8.71
CA VAL A 15 3.96 -2.88 8.29
C VAL A 15 2.73 -3.07 9.16
N LEU A 16 1.62 -3.40 8.51
CA LEU A 16 0.41 -3.89 9.16
C LEU A 16 0.23 -5.36 8.80
N HIS A 17 0.18 -6.21 9.81
CA HIS A 17 -0.20 -7.61 9.66
C HIS A 17 -1.72 -7.70 9.71
N HIS A 18 -2.33 -8.22 8.65
CA HIS A 18 -3.76 -8.51 8.66
C HIS A 18 -4.01 -9.82 7.92
N GLU A 19 -4.60 -10.78 8.66
CA GLU A 19 -4.72 -12.18 8.25
C GLU A 19 -3.35 -12.75 7.85
N TYR A 20 -3.19 -13.12 6.58
CA TYR A 20 -1.98 -13.70 5.99
C TYR A 20 -1.20 -12.70 5.12
N LYS A 21 -1.56 -11.41 5.19
CA LYS A 21 -0.94 -10.36 4.37
C LYS A 21 -0.15 -9.36 5.21
N ILE A 22 0.97 -8.94 4.63
CA ILE A 22 1.88 -7.94 5.17
C ILE A 22 1.65 -6.67 4.36
N TYR A 23 0.77 -5.79 4.85
CA TYR A 23 0.49 -4.53 4.19
C TYR A 23 1.59 -3.52 4.51
N PHE A 24 2.20 -2.98 3.46
CA PHE A 24 3.28 -2.02 3.62
C PHE A 24 2.79 -0.60 3.34
N MET A 25 2.72 0.21 4.39
CA MET A 25 2.26 1.59 4.33
C MET A 25 3.45 2.54 4.30
N ILE A 26 3.49 3.42 3.31
CA ILE A 26 4.63 4.30 3.06
C ILE A 26 4.14 5.74 2.93
N TYR A 27 4.88 6.65 3.54
CA TYR A 27 4.74 8.08 3.34
C TYR A 27 6.10 8.72 3.08
N VAL A 28 6.15 9.60 2.08
CA VAL A 28 7.30 10.48 1.83
C VAL A 28 6.80 11.91 1.83
N HIS A 29 7.41 12.73 2.68
CA HIS A 29 7.09 14.14 2.82
C HIS A 29 7.31 14.84 1.47
N GLU A 30 6.39 15.74 1.11
CA GLU A 30 6.27 16.28 -0.25
C GLU A 30 7.56 16.89 -0.81
N ARG A 31 8.29 17.65 0.02
CA ARG A 31 9.56 18.33 -0.32
C ARG A 31 10.69 17.37 -0.71
N TYR A 32 10.56 16.09 -0.35
CA TYR A 32 11.55 15.05 -0.59
C TYR A 32 11.09 13.98 -1.59
N ARG A 33 9.91 14.16 -2.21
CA ARG A 33 9.44 13.26 -3.27
C ARG A 33 10.34 13.37 -4.50
N GLY A 34 10.35 12.31 -5.32
CA GLY A 34 11.20 12.23 -6.51
C GLY A 34 12.66 11.87 -6.24
N ARG A 35 13.07 11.73 -4.97
CA ARG A 35 14.46 11.40 -4.57
C ARG A 35 14.69 9.91 -4.29
N GLY A 36 13.81 9.04 -4.78
CA GLY A 36 13.90 7.59 -4.56
C GLY A 36 13.62 7.10 -3.13
N LEU A 37 13.22 7.96 -2.19
CA LEU A 37 13.05 7.57 -0.78
C LEU A 37 12.02 6.44 -0.55
N ALA A 38 10.91 6.45 -1.28
CA ALA A 38 9.93 5.37 -1.21
C ALA A 38 10.53 4.03 -1.68
N THR A 39 11.36 4.07 -2.73
CA THR A 39 12.10 2.90 -3.21
C THR A 39 13.06 2.39 -2.13
N CYS A 40 13.77 3.27 -1.44
CA CYS A 40 14.66 2.87 -0.33
C CYS A 40 13.87 2.16 0.77
N LEU A 41 12.74 2.75 1.22
CA LEU A 41 11.89 2.13 2.24
C LEU A 41 11.37 0.75 1.83
N ILE A 42 10.96 0.59 0.56
CA ILE A 42 10.50 -0.71 0.01
C ILE A 42 11.64 -1.72 -0.04
N LYS A 43 12.82 -1.30 -0.51
CA LYS A 43 13.99 -2.17 -0.60
C LYS A 43 14.48 -2.66 0.76
N GLU A 44 14.36 -1.85 1.80
CA GLU A 44 14.61 -2.31 3.16
C GLU A 44 13.55 -3.31 3.62
N ALA A 45 12.26 -3.01 3.39
CA ALA A 45 11.17 -3.91 3.79
C ALA A 45 11.28 -5.31 3.16
N ILE A 46 11.63 -5.41 1.88
CA ILE A 46 11.75 -6.73 1.22
C ILE A 46 12.95 -7.55 1.70
N LYS A 47 13.86 -7.01 2.52
CA LYS A 47 14.90 -7.82 3.18
C LYS A 47 14.34 -8.55 4.39
N ASP A 48 13.48 -7.88 5.15
CA ASP A 48 12.94 -8.38 6.42
C ASP A 48 11.67 -9.22 6.21
N PHE A 49 10.89 -8.94 5.16
CA PHE A 49 9.63 -9.60 4.89
C PHE A 49 9.68 -10.43 3.60
N PRO A 50 9.16 -11.66 3.60
CA PRO A 50 9.21 -12.54 2.44
C PRO A 50 8.40 -11.98 1.25
N VAL A 51 7.20 -11.45 1.54
CA VAL A 51 6.33 -10.81 0.55
C VAL A 51 5.65 -9.62 1.22
N ILE A 52 5.67 -8.45 0.59
CA ILE A 52 4.93 -7.28 1.02
C ILE A 52 3.81 -6.93 0.03
N SER A 53 2.69 -6.46 0.56
CA SER A 53 1.52 -6.00 -0.21
C SER A 53 1.49 -4.47 -0.29
N LEU A 54 1.46 -3.95 -1.51
CA LEU A 54 1.43 -2.51 -1.82
C LEU A 54 0.14 -2.14 -2.57
N ALA A 55 -0.51 -1.07 -2.11
CA ALA A 55 -1.72 -0.54 -2.72
C ALA A 55 -1.39 0.55 -3.75
N GLY A 56 -1.63 0.30 -5.04
CA GLY A 56 -1.55 1.34 -6.07
C GLY A 56 -2.87 2.10 -6.17
N TRP A 57 -2.91 3.37 -5.74
CA TRP A 57 -4.12 4.22 -5.79
C TRP A 57 -4.07 5.33 -6.84
N ASP A 58 -2.89 5.64 -7.40
CA ASP A 58 -2.75 6.63 -8.47
C ASP A 58 -1.76 6.15 -9.55
N ARG A 59 -1.62 6.93 -10.63
CA ARG A 59 -0.68 6.60 -11.73
C ARG A 59 0.76 6.51 -11.25
N LYS A 60 1.17 7.34 -10.28
CA LYS A 60 2.56 7.42 -9.80
C LYS A 60 2.94 6.20 -8.98
N THR A 61 2.11 5.83 -8.01
CA THR A 61 2.24 4.64 -7.16
C THR A 61 2.15 3.37 -7.98
N LYS A 62 1.17 3.25 -8.88
CA LYS A 62 1.05 2.08 -9.77
C LYS A 62 2.30 1.87 -10.63
N ARG A 63 2.85 2.96 -11.20
CA ARG A 63 4.10 2.88 -11.98
C ARG A 63 5.28 2.46 -11.09
N LEU A 64 5.50 3.15 -9.97
CA LEU A 64 6.60 2.87 -9.06
C LEU A 64 6.56 1.42 -8.54
N PHE A 65 5.41 0.98 -8.04
CA PHE A 65 5.25 -0.35 -7.45
C PHE A 65 5.28 -1.44 -8.52
N GLY A 66 4.69 -1.20 -9.69
CA GLY A 66 4.78 -2.12 -10.82
C GLY A 66 6.22 -2.30 -11.32
N ASP A 67 6.99 -1.21 -11.41
CA ASP A 67 8.41 -1.29 -11.77
C ASP A 67 9.20 -2.05 -10.70
N LEU A 68 8.97 -1.80 -9.40
CA LEU A 68 9.63 -2.55 -8.33
C LEU A 68 9.24 -4.03 -8.30
N GLN A 69 7.97 -4.35 -8.53
CA GLN A 69 7.50 -5.73 -8.61
C GLN A 69 8.19 -6.52 -9.72
N LYS A 70 8.43 -5.90 -10.89
CA LYS A 70 9.18 -6.52 -11.99
C LYS A 70 10.63 -6.83 -11.62
N HIS A 71 11.28 -5.96 -10.87
CA HIS A 71 12.68 -6.13 -10.46
C HIS A 71 12.83 -7.04 -9.22
N HIS A 72 11.74 -7.28 -8.48
CA HIS A 72 11.71 -8.10 -7.28
C HIS A 72 10.55 -9.12 -7.34
N PRO A 73 10.57 -10.05 -8.32
CA PRO A 73 9.49 -11.00 -8.54
C PRO A 73 9.28 -11.88 -7.30
N GLY A 74 8.02 -12.09 -6.94
CA GLY A 74 7.64 -12.88 -5.75
C GLY A 74 7.86 -12.19 -4.40
N ARG A 75 8.47 -11.00 -4.35
CA ARG A 75 8.67 -10.23 -3.10
C ARG A 75 7.63 -9.14 -2.90
N ILE A 76 6.98 -8.69 -3.98
CA ILE A 76 6.02 -7.60 -3.96
C ILE A 76 4.71 -8.06 -4.60
N GLU A 77 3.64 -8.01 -3.83
CA GLU A 77 2.27 -8.08 -4.33
C GLU A 77 1.74 -6.66 -4.50
N MET A 78 1.27 -6.33 -5.70
CA MET A 78 0.57 -5.06 -5.95
C MET A 78 -0.93 -5.32 -6.10
N TYR A 79 -1.75 -4.51 -5.45
CA TYR A 79 -3.19 -4.51 -5.66
C TYR A 79 -3.71 -3.10 -5.98
N ASP A 80 -4.81 -3.05 -6.74
CA ASP A 80 -5.49 -1.80 -7.06
C ASP A 80 -6.37 -1.39 -5.87
N PHE A 81 -6.05 -0.24 -5.26
CA PHE A 81 -6.76 0.25 -4.09
C PHE A 81 -8.24 0.54 -4.42
N TRP A 82 -8.50 1.24 -5.52
CA TRP A 82 -9.85 1.66 -5.90
C TRP A 82 -10.73 0.47 -6.30
N LYS A 83 -10.15 -0.53 -6.97
CA LYS A 83 -10.87 -1.78 -7.26
C LYS A 83 -11.33 -2.47 -5.97
N ASN A 84 -10.47 -2.49 -4.94
CA ASN A 84 -10.83 -3.08 -3.64
C ASN A 84 -11.87 -2.25 -2.90
N VAL A 85 -11.70 -0.92 -2.82
CA VAL A 85 -12.69 -0.03 -2.18
C VAL A 85 -14.07 -0.15 -2.83
N ASN A 86 -14.12 -0.16 -4.17
CA ASN A 86 -15.38 -0.30 -4.90
C ASN A 86 -16.04 -1.66 -4.66
N ARG A 87 -15.25 -2.74 -4.53
CA ARG A 87 -15.77 -4.06 -4.13
C ARG A 87 -16.41 -4.02 -2.76
N PHE A 88 -15.76 -3.41 -1.77
CA PHE A 88 -16.32 -3.27 -0.41
C PHE A 88 -17.57 -2.39 -0.39
N ARG A 89 -17.58 -1.29 -1.14
CA ARG A 89 -18.78 -0.45 -1.27
C ARG A 89 -19.96 -1.26 -1.79
N LYS A 90 -19.77 -2.03 -2.86
CA LYS A 90 -20.81 -2.91 -3.42
C LYS A 90 -21.34 -3.91 -2.37
N ILE A 91 -20.45 -4.56 -1.63
CA ILE A 91 -20.82 -5.51 -0.57
C ILE A 91 -21.65 -4.82 0.53
N LEU A 92 -21.24 -3.63 0.97
CA LEU A 92 -21.96 -2.86 1.98
C LEU A 92 -23.33 -2.41 1.49
N ASP A 93 -23.44 -2.00 0.23
CA ASP A 93 -24.72 -1.60 -0.37
C ASP A 93 -25.66 -2.81 -0.52
N GLU A 94 -25.15 -3.97 -0.98
CA GLU A 94 -25.90 -5.23 -1.03
C GLU A 94 -26.38 -5.68 0.36
N ALA A 95 -25.55 -5.51 1.40
CA ALA A 95 -25.91 -5.84 2.79
C ALA A 95 -27.00 -4.89 3.35
N LYS A 96 -26.93 -3.60 3.03
CA LYS A 96 -27.97 -2.61 3.41
C LYS A 96 -29.31 -2.94 2.78
N GLU A 97 -29.34 -3.27 1.49
CA GLU A 97 -30.56 -3.61 0.78
C GLU A 97 -31.20 -4.91 1.31
N LYS A 98 -30.39 -5.93 1.64
CA LYS A 98 -30.89 -7.14 2.32
C LYS A 98 -31.48 -6.82 3.69
N ASN A 99 -30.82 -5.98 4.49
CA ASN A 99 -31.31 -5.59 5.82
C ASN A 99 -32.62 -4.77 5.78
N LYS A 100 -32.84 -3.97 4.72
CA LYS A 100 -34.12 -3.27 4.53
C LYS A 100 -35.26 -4.25 4.25
N LYS A 101 -35.04 -5.28 3.43
CA LYS A 101 -36.06 -6.29 3.08
C LYS A 101 -36.46 -7.20 4.25
N VAL A 102 -35.59 -7.40 5.23
CA VAL A 102 -35.87 -8.21 6.43
C VAL A 102 -36.66 -7.42 7.49
N ARG A 103 -36.63 -6.08 7.44
CA ARG A 103 -37.28 -5.18 8.40
C ARG A 103 -38.58 -4.53 7.89
N GLY A 104 -38.94 -4.76 6.64
CA GLY A 104 -40.15 -4.22 6.01
C GLY A 104 -41.20 -5.29 5.74
#